data_AF-A0A7Y9IA12-F1
#
_entry.id   AF-A0A7Y9IA12-F1
#
_cell.length_a   1.000
_cell.length_b   1.000
_cell.length_c   1.000
_cell.angle_alpha   90.00
_cell.angle_beta   90.00
_cell.angle_gamma   90.00
#
_symmetry.space_group_name_H-M   'P 1'
#
loop_
_entity.id
_entity.type
_entity.pdbx_description
1 polymer ?
#
loop_
_entity_poly.entity_id
_entity_poly.type
_entity_poly.pdbx_seq_one_letter_code
_entity_poly.pdbx_strand_id
1 'polypeptide(L)'
;MQIRSARFVRKRRSVRSLLAIAALFGASTGLVITSTVAAVPADRAAEPAVADAASGERPPYRLPGNTDRNQSDQPAPDHRRTERPSAGQDRSEWSHSDRDRSGRRLAHLDLGLRFTVSADGSIVGLRYLRGEESATRHGTLRDQSGKPLARVEFRGAGSGWQYAKFDRAVKVRAGQTFLATIRAGFRTDAERSAVMALFDHGRLDTGKLENAAAVLRLRGDWRTVGSDRTESGVQPLIRAAKPTPPNPAPSPKPTPTPTPTPEPAPTPKPTPTPTPAPSEPPVDDGEFPNAGNTGVPAGTNLQPYTGPKTITQDGTVIDGKTVNGSLIIRAANVTVRNSVINGTIATDENSTGYSFTIVDSEVRVGDREGTGIGAVNFTVLRVEVTGGNRSMNCWKNCDIRDSYVHGQFRDETGVAHESGIRMGAGGKIIGNTIICDAPDVPPDAGCSASLTGYGDFAAVQDMEIRGNLIGATTGGFCAYGGSSGGKPYSDGARDIRFIDNTFQRGKTGQCGFWGPITDFDSGAPGNVWQGNVWDDGTPVKPSN
;
A
#
# COMPACT_ATOMS: atom_id res chain seq x y z
N MET A 1 -76.49 4.52 11.70
CA MET A 1 -76.36 3.04 11.68
C MET A 1 -75.01 2.75 11.04
N GLN A 2 -73.94 2.19 11.61
CA GLN A 2 -73.48 1.63 12.91
C GLN A 2 -72.05 2.18 13.12
N ILE A 3 -71.63 2.79 14.23
CA ILE A 3 -71.09 2.28 15.52
C ILE A 3 -70.09 1.10 15.44
N ARG A 4 -68.82 1.35 15.84
CA ARG A 4 -68.03 0.72 16.95
C ARG A 4 -66.57 1.28 16.90
N SER A 5 -66.14 2.17 17.81
CA SER A 5 -65.61 1.98 19.19
C SER A 5 -64.21 1.34 19.25
N ALA A 6 -63.20 1.71 20.07
CA ALA A 6 -62.86 2.82 20.98
C ALA A 6 -61.48 2.53 21.66
N ARG A 7 -60.88 3.56 22.31
CA ARG A 7 -59.90 3.60 23.45
C ARG A 7 -58.39 3.85 23.13
N PHE A 8 -57.74 4.97 23.55
CA PHE A 8 -57.30 5.51 24.89
C PHE A 8 -56.08 4.76 25.49
N VAL A 9 -55.01 5.28 26.14
CA VAL A 9 -54.63 6.53 26.86
C VAL A 9 -53.07 6.59 27.04
N ARG A 10 -52.43 7.77 27.15
CA ARG A 10 -51.53 8.24 28.27
C ARG A 10 -50.84 9.57 27.91
N LYS A 11 -51.37 10.72 28.36
CA LYS A 11 -51.16 11.53 29.61
C LYS A 11 -49.79 12.24 29.76
N ARG A 12 -49.86 13.58 29.78
CA ARG A 12 -48.82 14.61 30.08
C ARG A 12 -48.87 15.07 31.55
N ARG A 13 -47.75 15.72 32.00
CA ARG A 13 -47.57 16.93 32.87
C ARG A 13 -46.44 16.69 33.90
N SER A 14 -45.29 17.39 33.87
CA SER A 14 -44.95 18.80 34.23
C SER A 14 -44.72 19.03 35.73
N VAL A 15 -43.60 19.67 36.12
CA VAL A 15 -43.46 20.88 36.99
C VAL A 15 -41.98 21.10 37.48
N ARG A 16 -41.47 22.35 37.27
CA ARG A 16 -40.57 23.30 38.03
C ARG A 16 -39.78 22.82 39.29
N SER A 17 -38.66 23.37 39.83
CA SER A 17 -37.78 24.57 39.64
C SER A 17 -36.60 24.56 40.68
N LEU A 18 -35.50 25.30 40.38
CA LEU A 18 -34.51 26.08 41.22
C LEU A 18 -33.25 25.48 41.95
N LEU A 19 -32.08 26.12 41.64
CA LEU A 19 -30.85 26.52 42.41
C LEU A 19 -30.08 25.48 43.29
N ALA A 20 -28.75 25.48 43.52
CA ALA A 20 -27.52 26.15 43.02
C ALA A 20 -26.27 25.54 43.75
N ILE A 21 -25.09 25.59 43.09
CA ILE A 21 -23.68 25.64 43.59
C ILE A 21 -23.04 24.41 44.31
N ALA A 22 -21.98 23.83 43.70
CA ALA A 22 -20.59 23.83 44.22
C ALA A 22 -19.65 23.03 43.29
N ALA A 23 -18.48 23.60 42.97
CA ALA A 23 -17.42 23.03 42.16
C ALA A 23 -16.39 22.25 43.00
N LEU A 24 -15.72 21.23 42.42
CA LEU A 24 -14.29 20.92 42.68
C LEU A 24 -13.76 19.87 41.70
N PHE A 25 -12.56 20.16 41.16
CA PHE A 25 -11.74 19.38 40.25
C PHE A 25 -11.06 18.16 40.93
N GLY A 26 -10.69 17.13 40.16
CA GLY A 26 -9.80 16.06 40.63
C GLY A 26 -9.43 15.00 39.57
N ALA A 27 -8.26 15.21 38.96
CA ALA A 27 -7.41 14.38 38.08
C ALA A 27 -7.61 12.84 38.00
N SER A 28 -7.52 12.31 36.77
CA SER A 28 -7.26 10.90 36.45
C SER A 28 -5.80 10.69 36.03
N THR A 29 -5.07 9.88 36.80
CA THR A 29 -3.68 9.46 36.58
C THR A 29 -3.58 8.29 35.59
N GLY A 30 -2.72 8.44 34.58
CA GLY A 30 -2.24 7.36 33.71
C GLY A 30 -1.01 6.65 34.32
N LEU A 31 -1.00 5.32 34.24
CA LEU A 31 0.08 4.45 34.69
C LEU A 31 1.03 4.16 33.51
N VAL A 32 2.31 4.51 33.66
CA VAL A 32 3.41 4.16 32.74
C VAL A 32 4.21 3.01 33.36
N ILE A 33 4.41 1.94 32.60
CA ILE A 33 5.27 0.81 32.95
C ILE A 33 6.63 1.04 32.28
N THR A 34 7.69 1.23 33.08
CA THR A 34 9.09 1.26 32.61
C THR A 34 9.74 -0.10 32.81
N SER A 35 10.35 -0.66 31.76
CA SER A 35 11.20 -1.84 31.82
C SER A 35 12.67 -1.41 31.75
N THR A 36 13.46 -1.80 32.74
CA THR A 36 14.92 -1.58 32.82
C THR A 36 15.67 -2.71 32.10
N VAL A 37 16.58 -2.36 31.19
CA VAL A 37 17.65 -3.26 30.71
C VAL A 37 18.99 -2.64 31.11
N ALA A 38 19.82 -3.43 31.80
CA ALA A 38 21.14 -3.05 32.28
C ALA A 38 22.18 -3.07 31.13
N ALA A 39 23.02 -2.05 31.07
CA ALA A 39 24.20 -1.98 30.21
C ALA A 39 25.49 -2.21 31.03
N VAL A 40 26.44 -2.96 30.47
CA VAL A 40 27.79 -3.24 30.99
C VAL A 40 28.77 -2.23 30.38
N PRO A 41 29.78 -1.71 31.11
CA PRO A 41 30.57 -0.57 30.67
C PRO A 41 31.74 -0.94 29.73
N ALA A 42 32.11 0.06 28.93
CA ALA A 42 33.26 0.08 28.02
C ALA A 42 34.55 0.50 28.74
N ASP A 43 35.67 0.01 28.25
CA ASP A 43 37.01 0.47 28.63
C ASP A 43 37.75 1.07 27.42
N ARG A 44 38.47 2.17 27.68
CA ARG A 44 39.21 3.02 26.72
C ARG A 44 40.58 2.45 26.41
N ALA A 45 41.11 2.72 25.21
CA ALA A 45 42.40 3.42 25.02
C ALA A 45 42.74 3.73 23.54
N ALA A 46 43.13 5.00 23.33
CA ALA A 46 44.22 5.52 22.51
C ALA A 46 44.28 5.35 20.96
N GLU A 47 44.38 6.50 20.28
CA GLU A 47 44.94 6.70 18.93
C GLU A 47 46.48 6.47 18.89
N PRO A 48 47.10 6.42 17.70
CA PRO A 48 47.61 7.66 17.10
C PRO A 48 47.47 7.77 15.56
N ALA A 49 47.84 8.96 15.06
CA ALA A 49 47.63 9.57 13.75
C ALA A 49 48.60 9.16 12.60
N VAL A 50 48.47 9.91 11.48
CA VAL A 50 49.32 10.07 10.26
C VAL A 50 48.92 9.09 9.12
N ALA A 51 48.65 9.46 7.86
CA ALA A 51 49.29 10.45 6.98
C ALA A 51 48.37 10.93 5.82
N ASP A 52 48.81 12.04 5.24
CA ASP A 52 48.41 12.76 4.04
C ASP A 52 48.71 12.00 2.73
N ALA A 53 47.86 12.14 1.70
CA ALA A 53 48.24 11.97 0.28
C ALA A 53 47.11 12.38 -0.69
N ALA A 54 47.41 13.39 -1.49
CA ALA A 54 46.60 13.92 -2.58
C ALA A 54 46.71 13.11 -3.89
N SER A 55 45.78 13.42 -4.80
CA SER A 55 45.87 13.38 -6.28
C SER A 55 45.87 12.02 -6.99
N GLY A 56 45.13 11.94 -8.11
CA GLY A 56 45.18 10.80 -9.02
C GLY A 56 43.99 10.73 -9.98
N GLU A 57 44.10 11.45 -11.09
CA GLU A 57 43.15 11.55 -12.20
C GLU A 57 42.86 10.21 -12.89
N ARG A 58 41.63 10.08 -13.42
CA ARG A 58 41.23 9.05 -14.39
C ARG A 58 41.58 9.48 -15.82
N PRO A 59 42.02 8.55 -16.67
CA PRO A 59 41.73 8.58 -18.10
C PRO A 59 41.05 7.29 -18.62
N PRO A 60 40.54 7.29 -19.87
CA PRO A 60 39.23 6.72 -20.18
C PRO A 60 39.23 5.32 -20.83
N TYR A 61 38.03 4.74 -20.83
CA TYR A 61 37.60 3.56 -21.56
C TYR A 61 37.89 3.65 -23.08
N ARG A 62 38.44 2.57 -23.63
CA ARG A 62 38.42 2.21 -25.06
C ARG A 62 37.60 0.93 -25.24
N LEU A 63 36.64 0.95 -26.17
CA LEU A 63 36.10 -0.24 -26.85
C LEU A 63 37.05 -0.61 -28.01
N PRO A 64 37.18 -1.89 -28.38
CA PRO A 64 36.34 -2.48 -29.44
C PRO A 64 35.95 -3.94 -29.10
N GLY A 65 34.92 -4.58 -29.66
CA GLY A 65 34.78 -4.95 -31.07
C GLY A 65 34.59 -6.47 -31.15
N ASN A 66 33.56 -6.88 -31.88
CA ASN A 66 32.97 -8.21 -32.01
C ASN A 66 33.88 -9.25 -32.71
N THR A 67 33.76 -10.56 -32.40
CA THR A 67 33.50 -11.70 -33.33
C THR A 67 33.92 -13.09 -32.77
N ASP A 68 32.96 -14.02 -32.82
CA ASP A 68 32.94 -15.49 -32.94
C ASP A 68 34.25 -16.33 -33.05
N ARG A 69 34.31 -17.47 -32.33
CA ARG A 69 34.12 -18.87 -32.85
C ARG A 69 34.57 -19.97 -31.87
N ASN A 70 33.79 -21.07 -31.91
CA ASN A 70 33.91 -22.40 -31.28
C ASN A 70 35.27 -23.14 -31.42
N GLN A 71 35.67 -23.90 -30.39
CA GLN A 71 35.88 -25.38 -30.34
C GLN A 71 36.66 -25.82 -29.08
N SER A 72 36.04 -26.61 -28.18
CA SER A 72 36.23 -28.06 -27.92
C SER A 72 37.38 -28.43 -26.96
N ASP A 73 37.04 -28.95 -25.76
CA ASP A 73 37.50 -30.25 -25.21
C ASP A 73 37.22 -30.37 -23.68
N GLN A 74 36.82 -31.58 -23.26
CA GLN A 74 36.57 -32.08 -21.88
C GLN A 74 37.72 -33.05 -21.47
N PRO A 75 37.89 -33.57 -20.21
CA PRO A 75 37.15 -33.40 -18.93
C PRO A 75 37.99 -33.28 -17.60
N ALA A 76 37.27 -32.94 -16.49
CA ALA A 76 37.45 -33.29 -15.04
C ALA A 76 38.64 -32.70 -14.21
N PRO A 77 38.54 -32.49 -12.86
CA PRO A 77 37.67 -33.16 -11.88
C PRO A 77 36.94 -32.31 -10.79
N ASP A 78 36.11 -33.03 -10.04
CA ASP A 78 35.30 -32.72 -8.85
C ASP A 78 36.02 -31.94 -7.74
N HIS A 79 35.45 -30.78 -7.39
CA HIS A 79 35.53 -30.24 -6.03
C HIS A 79 34.15 -29.82 -5.54
N ARG A 80 33.53 -30.69 -4.74
CA ARG A 80 32.46 -30.32 -3.81
C ARG A 80 32.83 -29.06 -3.02
N ARG A 81 32.12 -27.97 -3.30
CA ARG A 81 31.97 -26.84 -2.38
C ARG A 81 30.50 -26.73 -2.00
N THR A 82 30.25 -26.73 -0.70
CA THR A 82 28.95 -26.56 -0.08
C THR A 82 28.44 -25.13 -0.33
N GLU A 83 27.65 -24.95 -1.38
CA GLU A 83 26.94 -23.70 -1.64
C GLU A 83 25.55 -23.71 -0.97
N ARG A 84 25.26 -22.63 -0.24
CA ARG A 84 23.92 -22.22 0.17
C ARG A 84 23.02 -22.12 -1.07
N PRO A 85 21.74 -22.51 -1.00
CA PRO A 85 20.87 -22.45 -2.18
C PRO A 85 20.69 -20.98 -2.62
N SER A 86 21.10 -20.72 -3.87
CA SER A 86 20.88 -19.48 -4.60
C SER A 86 19.40 -19.28 -4.94
N ALA A 87 19.04 -18.01 -5.16
CA ALA A 87 17.70 -17.56 -5.50
C ALA A 87 17.26 -18.03 -6.89
N GLY A 88 15.99 -18.45 -6.99
CA GLY A 88 15.15 -18.46 -8.21
C GLY A 88 15.70 -19.16 -9.45
N GLN A 89 15.28 -20.41 -9.70
CA GLN A 89 15.46 -21.04 -11.00
C GLN A 89 14.49 -20.45 -12.05
N ASP A 90 14.99 -20.30 -13.27
CA ASP A 90 14.32 -19.70 -14.43
C ASP A 90 13.01 -20.42 -14.80
N ARG A 91 11.99 -19.66 -15.21
CA ARG A 91 10.64 -20.16 -15.58
C ARG A 91 10.69 -21.11 -16.79
N SER A 92 11.76 -21.04 -17.60
CA SER A 92 12.01 -21.89 -18.79
C SER A 92 12.34 -23.37 -18.47
N GLU A 93 12.91 -23.68 -17.30
CA GLU A 93 13.17 -25.08 -16.90
C GLU A 93 11.89 -25.87 -16.63
N TRP A 94 10.81 -25.20 -16.23
CA TRP A 94 9.55 -25.83 -15.82
C TRP A 94 8.61 -26.14 -17.00
N SER A 95 8.86 -25.58 -18.19
CA SER A 95 8.10 -25.90 -19.40
C SER A 95 8.41 -27.31 -19.94
N HIS A 96 9.54 -27.92 -19.52
CA HIS A 96 10.04 -29.20 -20.03
C HIS A 96 9.73 -30.42 -19.14
N SER A 97 9.12 -30.26 -17.95
CA SER A 97 8.88 -31.36 -17.00
C SER A 97 7.46 -31.94 -17.01
N ASP A 98 6.91 -32.21 -18.20
CA ASP A 98 5.50 -32.62 -18.37
C ASP A 98 5.19 -34.04 -17.92
N ARG A 99 6.17 -34.72 -17.31
CA ARG A 99 6.12 -36.14 -17.03
C ARG A 99 6.28 -36.44 -15.55
N ASP A 100 5.47 -37.38 -15.06
CA ASP A 100 5.59 -37.92 -13.70
C ASP A 100 6.89 -38.74 -13.53
N ARG A 101 7.11 -39.32 -12.34
CA ARG A 101 8.30 -40.16 -12.06
C ARG A 101 8.40 -41.39 -12.97
N SER A 102 7.31 -41.78 -13.65
CA SER A 102 7.25 -42.89 -14.60
C SER A 102 7.37 -42.46 -16.07
N GLY A 103 7.59 -41.17 -16.33
CA GLY A 103 7.69 -40.65 -17.69
C GLY A 103 6.33 -40.43 -18.36
N ARG A 104 5.19 -40.54 -17.66
CA ARG A 104 3.86 -40.31 -18.26
C ARG A 104 3.48 -38.85 -18.21
N ARG A 105 2.87 -38.35 -19.29
CA ARG A 105 2.40 -36.96 -19.36
C ARG A 105 1.37 -36.69 -18.25
N LEU A 106 1.55 -35.61 -17.51
CA LEU A 106 0.61 -35.20 -16.47
C LEU A 106 -0.73 -34.81 -17.10
N ALA A 107 -1.84 -35.30 -16.54
CA ALA A 107 -3.21 -34.91 -16.94
C ALA A 107 -3.77 -33.78 -16.05
N HIS A 108 -3.04 -33.41 -15.00
CA HIS A 108 -3.37 -32.36 -14.06
C HIS A 108 -2.12 -31.84 -13.35
N LEU A 109 -2.21 -30.63 -12.81
CA LEU A 109 -1.22 -30.01 -11.95
C LEU A 109 -1.87 -29.65 -10.62
N ASP A 110 -1.17 -29.92 -9.53
CA ASP A 110 -1.50 -29.39 -8.20
C ASP A 110 -0.67 -28.12 -8.00
N LEU A 111 -1.30 -26.95 -8.03
CA LEU A 111 -0.64 -25.64 -7.89
C LEU A 111 -1.25 -24.84 -6.73
N GLY A 112 -0.57 -23.81 -6.26
CA GLY A 112 -1.10 -22.97 -5.20
C GLY A 112 -0.14 -21.96 -4.61
N LEU A 113 -0.37 -21.64 -3.34
CA LEU A 113 0.38 -20.69 -2.55
C LEU A 113 0.89 -21.36 -1.28
N ARG A 114 2.20 -21.29 -1.02
CA ARG A 114 2.76 -21.47 0.31
C ARG A 114 2.73 -20.15 1.05
N PHE A 115 2.31 -20.14 2.32
CA PHE A 115 2.25 -18.92 3.12
C PHE A 115 2.43 -19.22 4.62
N THR A 116 2.89 -18.21 5.35
CA THR A 116 2.94 -18.19 6.82
C THR A 116 1.86 -17.23 7.33
N VAL A 117 1.11 -17.59 8.38
CA VAL A 117 0.09 -16.69 8.95
C VAL A 117 0.73 -15.69 9.91
N SER A 118 0.40 -14.41 9.79
CA SER A 118 1.01 -13.34 10.63
C SER A 118 0.34 -13.15 12.00
N ALA A 119 -0.87 -13.70 12.20
CA ALA A 119 -1.63 -13.55 13.43
C ALA A 119 -2.49 -14.79 13.74
N ASP A 120 -2.86 -14.95 15.00
CA ASP A 120 -3.81 -15.96 15.44
C ASP A 120 -5.20 -15.75 14.80
N GLY A 121 -5.85 -16.84 14.40
CA GLY A 121 -7.13 -16.74 13.72
C GLY A 121 -7.66 -18.06 13.21
N SER A 122 -8.37 -18.01 12.09
CA SER A 122 -8.84 -19.19 11.39
C SER A 122 -8.85 -19.01 9.88
N ILE A 123 -8.45 -20.04 9.15
CA ILE A 123 -8.65 -20.12 7.71
C ILE A 123 -10.05 -20.71 7.49
N VAL A 124 -10.93 -19.95 6.84
CA VAL A 124 -12.35 -20.27 6.70
C VAL A 124 -12.72 -20.82 5.32
N GLY A 125 -11.79 -20.75 4.36
CA GLY A 125 -12.01 -21.18 3.00
C GLY A 125 -10.82 -20.84 2.11
N LEU A 126 -11.00 -21.01 0.80
CA LEU A 126 -10.04 -20.62 -0.22
C LEU A 126 -10.72 -19.75 -1.28
N ARG A 127 -9.94 -18.93 -1.96
CA ARG A 127 -10.33 -18.30 -3.23
C ARG A 127 -9.42 -18.75 -4.37
N TYR A 128 -10.00 -18.80 -5.57
CA TYR A 128 -9.35 -19.26 -6.79
C TYR A 128 -9.70 -18.32 -7.95
N LEU A 129 -8.69 -17.80 -8.66
CA LEU A 129 -8.90 -17.00 -9.86
C LEU A 129 -9.16 -17.93 -11.04
N ARG A 130 -10.40 -17.92 -11.54
CA ARG A 130 -10.85 -18.79 -12.64
C ARG A 130 -10.65 -18.08 -13.98
N GLY A 131 -10.07 -18.77 -14.96
CA GLY A 131 -10.05 -18.33 -16.36
C GLY A 131 -11.42 -18.49 -17.03
N GLU A 132 -11.51 -18.41 -18.36
CA GLU A 132 -12.76 -18.63 -19.11
C GLU A 132 -13.21 -20.11 -19.16
N GLU A 133 -13.06 -20.85 -18.05
CA GLU A 133 -13.37 -22.28 -17.95
C GLU A 133 -14.54 -22.59 -17.01
N SER A 134 -15.37 -23.56 -17.38
CA SER A 134 -16.56 -23.97 -16.64
C SER A 134 -16.39 -25.23 -15.76
N ALA A 135 -15.18 -25.80 -15.71
CA ALA A 135 -14.93 -27.05 -14.99
C ALA A 135 -14.95 -26.86 -13.46
N THR A 136 -15.58 -27.78 -12.72
CA THR A 136 -15.45 -27.84 -11.26
C THR A 136 -13.99 -27.99 -10.85
N ARG A 137 -13.56 -27.21 -9.85
CA ARG A 137 -12.21 -27.29 -9.27
C ARG A 137 -12.26 -27.63 -7.79
N HIS A 138 -11.26 -28.38 -7.33
CA HIS A 138 -11.15 -28.78 -5.92
C HIS A 138 -9.97 -28.08 -5.27
N GLY A 139 -10.25 -27.26 -4.27
CA GLY A 139 -9.26 -26.60 -3.43
C GLY A 139 -8.92 -27.44 -2.20
N THR A 140 -7.66 -27.42 -1.78
CA THR A 140 -7.18 -28.09 -0.56
C THR A 140 -6.25 -27.18 0.22
N LEU A 141 -6.56 -26.95 1.49
CA LEU A 141 -5.62 -26.41 2.46
C LEU A 141 -4.80 -27.55 3.05
N ARG A 142 -3.50 -27.36 3.15
CA ARG A 142 -2.53 -28.35 3.62
C ARG A 142 -1.61 -27.73 4.67
N ASP A 143 -1.08 -28.56 5.56
CA ASP A 143 0.02 -28.14 6.43
C ASP A 143 1.35 -28.02 5.66
N GLN A 144 2.42 -27.57 6.31
CA GLN A 144 3.75 -27.42 5.70
C GLN A 144 4.32 -28.73 5.11
N SER A 145 3.88 -29.90 5.57
CA SER A 145 4.30 -31.20 5.03
C SER A 145 3.53 -31.60 3.76
N GLY A 146 2.47 -30.86 3.41
CA GLY A 146 1.58 -31.16 2.30
C GLY A 146 0.37 -32.04 2.66
N LYS A 147 0.20 -32.39 3.95
CA LYS A 147 -0.94 -33.18 4.43
C LYS A 147 -2.22 -32.35 4.36
N PRO A 148 -3.32 -32.86 3.77
CA PRO A 148 -4.60 -32.15 3.71
C PRO A 148 -5.18 -31.88 5.10
N LEU A 149 -5.62 -30.63 5.33
CA LEU A 149 -6.31 -30.18 6.54
C LEU A 149 -7.80 -29.90 6.28
N ALA A 150 -8.11 -29.30 5.12
CA ALA A 150 -9.48 -28.99 4.72
C ALA A 150 -9.60 -28.94 3.18
N ARG A 151 -10.80 -29.16 2.65
CA ARG A 151 -11.09 -29.14 1.21
C ARG A 151 -12.31 -28.30 0.90
N VAL A 152 -12.32 -27.72 -0.29
CA VAL A 152 -13.46 -27.01 -0.87
C VAL A 152 -13.68 -27.44 -2.31
N GLU A 153 -14.88 -27.21 -2.79
CA GLU A 153 -15.23 -27.35 -4.20
C GLU A 153 -15.70 -26.00 -4.73
N PHE A 154 -15.13 -25.57 -5.84
CA PHE A 154 -15.52 -24.36 -6.55
C PHE A 154 -16.52 -24.76 -7.64
N ARG A 155 -17.81 -24.66 -7.30
CA ARG A 155 -18.94 -24.93 -8.19
C ARG A 155 -19.40 -23.63 -8.85
N GLY A 156 -19.41 -23.54 -10.17
CA GLY A 156 -19.82 -22.34 -10.90
C GLY A 156 -19.15 -22.21 -12.27
N ALA A 157 -19.73 -21.37 -13.12
CA ALA A 157 -19.20 -20.97 -14.42
C ALA A 157 -18.88 -19.46 -14.43
N GLY A 158 -17.97 -19.03 -15.30
CA GLY A 158 -17.53 -17.63 -15.44
C GLY A 158 -16.05 -17.42 -15.10
N SER A 159 -15.48 -16.28 -15.46
CA SER A 159 -14.09 -15.90 -15.15
C SER A 159 -14.02 -15.07 -13.86
N GLY A 160 -12.82 -14.92 -13.29
CA GLY A 160 -12.57 -14.11 -12.08
C GLY A 160 -12.54 -14.89 -10.77
N TRP A 161 -12.43 -14.18 -9.65
CA TRP A 161 -12.25 -14.78 -8.32
C TRP A 161 -13.48 -15.57 -7.85
N GLN A 162 -13.26 -16.85 -7.58
CA GLN A 162 -14.23 -17.78 -7.01
C GLN A 162 -13.91 -18.00 -5.53
N TYR A 163 -14.95 -18.10 -4.70
CA TYR A 163 -14.81 -18.23 -3.24
C TYR A 163 -15.52 -19.48 -2.76
N ALA A 164 -14.86 -20.28 -1.93
CA ALA A 164 -15.48 -21.44 -1.31
C ALA A 164 -15.04 -21.57 0.15
N LYS A 165 -15.99 -21.88 1.03
CA LYS A 165 -15.77 -22.01 2.48
C LYS A 165 -15.61 -23.48 2.87
N PHE A 166 -14.79 -23.74 3.88
CA PHE A 166 -14.71 -25.05 4.51
C PHE A 166 -15.94 -25.30 5.38
N ASP A 167 -16.34 -26.57 5.52
CA ASP A 167 -17.39 -26.97 6.48
C ASP A 167 -17.00 -26.63 7.93
N ARG A 168 -15.69 -26.66 8.22
CA ARG A 168 -15.11 -26.27 9.50
C ARG A 168 -13.89 -25.39 9.28
N ALA A 169 -13.87 -24.23 9.96
CA ALA A 169 -12.72 -23.34 9.94
C ALA A 169 -11.50 -23.99 10.60
N VAL A 170 -10.33 -23.83 10.01
CA VAL A 170 -9.06 -24.35 10.54
C VAL A 170 -8.44 -23.28 11.41
N LYS A 171 -8.34 -23.51 12.72
CA LYS A 171 -7.66 -22.59 13.64
C LYS A 171 -6.17 -22.54 13.34
N VAL A 172 -5.60 -21.35 13.37
CA VAL A 172 -4.19 -21.10 13.08
C VAL A 172 -3.60 -20.15 14.12
N ARG A 173 -2.29 -20.27 14.35
CA ARG A 173 -1.49 -19.39 15.20
C ARG A 173 -0.43 -18.69 14.36
N ALA A 174 -0.08 -17.47 14.76
CA ALA A 174 0.99 -16.70 14.13
C ALA A 174 2.27 -17.54 13.96
N GLY A 175 2.93 -17.42 12.80
CA GLY A 175 4.15 -18.16 12.46
C GLY A 175 3.94 -19.55 11.84
N GLN A 176 2.71 -20.07 11.79
CA GLN A 176 2.44 -21.37 11.14
C GLN A 176 2.43 -21.27 9.60
N THR A 177 3.05 -22.25 8.94
CA THR A 177 3.13 -22.31 7.47
C THR A 177 2.18 -23.36 6.88
N PHE A 178 1.52 -23.00 5.78
CA PHE A 178 0.51 -23.82 5.09
C PHE A 178 0.68 -23.75 3.58
N LEU A 179 -0.02 -24.64 2.87
CA LEU A 179 -0.23 -24.56 1.42
C LEU A 179 -1.72 -24.45 1.10
N ALA A 180 -2.13 -23.43 0.36
CA ALA A 180 -3.45 -23.33 -0.27
C ALA A 180 -3.33 -23.76 -1.73
N THR A 181 -3.97 -24.86 -2.12
CA THR A 181 -3.70 -25.52 -3.41
C THR A 181 -4.98 -25.82 -4.16
N ILE A 182 -4.92 -25.88 -5.50
CA ILE A 182 -5.98 -26.36 -6.37
C ILE A 182 -5.43 -27.43 -7.30
N ARG A 183 -6.30 -28.37 -7.69
CA ARG A 183 -6.01 -29.32 -8.76
C ARG A 183 -6.65 -28.85 -10.06
N ALA A 184 -5.82 -28.55 -11.05
CA ALA A 184 -6.26 -28.12 -12.36
C ALA A 184 -5.91 -29.19 -13.41
N GLY A 185 -6.93 -29.73 -14.07
CA GLY A 185 -6.77 -30.66 -15.19
C GLY A 185 -6.66 -29.93 -16.52
N PHE A 186 -5.90 -30.50 -17.45
CA PHE A 186 -5.71 -30.00 -18.82
C PHE A 186 -5.61 -31.19 -19.78
N ARG A 187 -6.06 -30.97 -21.02
CA ARG A 187 -6.04 -31.94 -22.13
C ARG A 187 -5.08 -31.48 -23.23
N THR A 188 -4.89 -30.17 -23.38
CA THR A 188 -4.01 -29.55 -24.38
C THR A 188 -2.89 -28.74 -23.73
N ASP A 189 -1.83 -28.44 -24.49
CA ASP A 189 -0.75 -27.55 -24.02
C ASP A 189 -1.22 -26.11 -23.82
N ALA A 190 -2.20 -25.64 -24.60
CA ALA A 190 -2.81 -24.33 -24.43
C ALA A 190 -3.56 -24.21 -23.10
N GLU A 191 -4.37 -25.22 -22.74
CA GLU A 191 -5.04 -25.29 -21.43
C GLU A 191 -4.03 -25.35 -20.29
N ARG A 192 -2.91 -26.07 -20.48
CA ARG A 192 -1.83 -26.12 -19.50
C ARG A 192 -1.16 -24.76 -19.31
N SER A 193 -0.83 -24.06 -20.39
CA SER A 193 -0.26 -22.71 -20.32
C SER A 193 -1.21 -21.74 -19.63
N ALA A 194 -2.52 -21.85 -19.87
CA ALA A 194 -3.53 -21.07 -19.16
C ALA A 194 -3.57 -21.39 -17.66
N VAL A 195 -3.39 -22.66 -17.27
CA VAL A 195 -3.27 -23.08 -15.87
C VAL A 195 -2.00 -22.53 -15.20
N MET A 196 -0.89 -22.44 -15.94
CA MET A 196 0.35 -21.86 -15.42
C MET A 196 0.27 -20.32 -15.33
N ALA A 197 -0.41 -19.66 -16.27
CA ALA A 197 -0.65 -18.23 -16.26
C ALA A 197 -1.47 -17.76 -15.04
N LEU A 198 -2.13 -18.67 -14.32
CA LEU A 198 -2.78 -18.37 -13.03
C LEU A 198 -1.82 -17.80 -11.98
N PHE A 199 -0.50 -18.04 -12.13
CA PHE A 199 0.51 -17.45 -11.26
C PHE A 199 0.76 -15.97 -11.55
N ASP A 200 0.38 -15.46 -12.73
CA ASP A 200 0.76 -14.13 -13.23
C ASP A 200 -0.40 -13.10 -13.18
N HIS A 201 -1.57 -13.52 -12.70
CA HIS A 201 -2.80 -12.70 -12.75
C HIS A 201 -3.50 -12.53 -11.40
N GLY A 202 -2.99 -13.16 -10.33
CA GLY A 202 -3.65 -13.17 -9.03
C GLY A 202 -2.91 -12.36 -7.98
N ARG A 203 -3.07 -11.04 -7.90
CA ARG A 203 -2.40 -10.24 -6.86
C ARG A 203 -2.70 -10.77 -5.43
N LEU A 204 -1.67 -10.98 -4.63
CA LEU A 204 -1.80 -11.47 -3.26
C LEU A 204 -2.44 -10.42 -2.34
N ASP A 205 -3.46 -10.82 -1.59
CA ASP A 205 -4.05 -10.04 -0.51
C ASP A 205 -3.26 -10.32 0.78
N THR A 206 -2.16 -9.57 0.93
CA THR A 206 -1.03 -9.92 1.81
C THR A 206 -1.13 -9.41 3.25
N GLY A 207 -2.21 -8.71 3.63
CA GLY A 207 -2.32 -8.12 4.98
C GLY A 207 -2.25 -9.12 6.15
N LYS A 208 -2.32 -10.44 5.87
CA LYS A 208 -2.27 -11.52 6.88
C LYS A 208 -1.29 -12.66 6.56
N LEU A 209 -0.52 -12.52 5.48
CA LEU A 209 0.33 -13.57 4.92
C LEU A 209 1.79 -13.12 4.88
N GLU A 210 2.67 -13.91 5.47
CA GLU A 210 4.11 -13.77 5.40
C GLU A 210 4.72 -14.87 4.53
N ASN A 211 5.92 -14.64 4.00
CA ASN A 211 6.68 -15.64 3.23
C ASN A 211 5.87 -16.32 2.10
N ALA A 212 4.95 -15.57 1.51
CA ALA A 212 4.05 -16.04 0.47
C ALA A 212 4.83 -16.33 -0.81
N ALA A 213 4.64 -17.52 -1.39
CA ALA A 213 5.29 -17.93 -2.63
C ALA A 213 4.42 -18.91 -3.42
N ALA A 214 4.30 -18.69 -4.72
CA ALA A 214 3.67 -19.62 -5.65
C ALA A 214 4.37 -20.99 -5.59
N VAL A 215 3.56 -22.06 -5.57
CA VAL A 215 4.06 -23.43 -5.52
C VAL A 215 3.38 -24.33 -6.52
N LEU A 216 4.12 -25.32 -7.00
CA LEU A 216 3.65 -26.37 -7.88
C LEU A 216 4.11 -27.72 -7.35
N ARG A 217 3.28 -28.75 -7.46
CA ARG A 217 3.66 -30.11 -7.12
C ARG A 217 4.18 -30.84 -8.35
N LEU A 218 5.46 -31.21 -8.30
CA LEU A 218 6.12 -31.96 -9.36
C LEU A 218 6.72 -33.23 -8.79
N ARG A 219 6.45 -34.36 -9.45
CA ARG A 219 6.98 -35.68 -9.05
C ARG A 219 6.76 -35.99 -7.56
N GLY A 220 5.64 -35.53 -6.99
CA GLY A 220 5.27 -35.76 -5.59
C GLY A 220 5.70 -34.65 -4.63
N ASP A 221 6.64 -33.79 -5.02
CA ASP A 221 7.25 -32.78 -4.15
C ASP A 221 6.74 -31.37 -4.48
N TRP A 222 6.59 -30.52 -3.46
CA TRP A 222 6.24 -29.11 -3.64
C TRP A 222 7.48 -28.29 -3.97
N ARG A 223 7.42 -27.56 -5.08
CA ARG A 223 8.47 -26.66 -5.57
C ARG A 223 7.94 -25.24 -5.61
N THR A 224 8.78 -24.28 -5.26
CA THR A 224 8.47 -22.86 -5.44
C THR A 224 8.70 -22.50 -6.90
N VAL A 225 7.76 -21.77 -7.50
CA VAL A 225 7.83 -21.32 -8.90
C VAL A 225 7.98 -19.81 -8.89
N GLY A 226 9.02 -19.28 -9.54
CA GLY A 226 9.26 -17.83 -9.64
C GLY A 226 9.68 -17.14 -8.33
N SER A 227 10.12 -15.89 -8.44
CA SER A 227 10.64 -15.04 -7.34
C SER A 227 9.70 -13.89 -6.96
N ASP A 228 8.59 -13.71 -7.68
CA ASP A 228 7.56 -12.70 -7.46
C ASP A 228 6.62 -13.13 -6.31
N ARG A 229 6.94 -12.65 -5.11
CA ARG A 229 6.14 -12.83 -3.88
C ARG A 229 4.80 -12.09 -3.88
N THR A 230 4.28 -11.71 -5.05
CA THR A 230 3.14 -10.79 -5.19
C THR A 230 1.96 -11.40 -5.89
N GLU A 231 2.08 -12.60 -6.48
CA GLU A 231 1.05 -13.16 -7.36
C GLU A 231 0.80 -14.65 -7.09
N SER A 232 -0.48 -15.00 -6.97
CA SER A 232 -1.02 -16.35 -6.94
C SER A 232 -2.53 -16.34 -7.19
N GLY A 233 -2.97 -17.10 -8.18
CA GLY A 233 -4.38 -17.38 -8.44
C GLY A 233 -5.07 -18.27 -7.39
N VAL A 234 -4.41 -18.70 -6.30
CA VAL A 234 -5.03 -19.48 -5.21
C VAL A 234 -4.64 -18.90 -3.86
N GLN A 235 -5.60 -18.50 -3.03
CA GLN A 235 -5.32 -17.81 -1.77
C GLN A 235 -6.23 -18.29 -0.62
N PRO A 236 -5.75 -18.27 0.64
CA PRO A 236 -6.57 -18.59 1.80
C PRO A 236 -7.52 -17.42 2.16
N LEU A 237 -8.70 -17.75 2.68
CA LEU A 237 -9.60 -16.77 3.29
C LEU A 237 -9.36 -16.76 4.80
N ILE A 238 -8.73 -15.71 5.32
CA ILE A 238 -8.32 -15.63 6.74
C ILE A 238 -9.24 -14.71 7.54
N ARG A 239 -9.83 -15.27 8.60
CA ARG A 239 -10.57 -14.54 9.63
C ARG A 239 -9.69 -14.40 10.88
N ALA A 240 -9.42 -13.17 11.30
CA ALA A 240 -8.65 -12.91 12.52
C ALA A 240 -9.41 -13.38 13.76
N ALA A 241 -8.69 -13.79 14.80
CA ALA A 241 -9.30 -14.02 16.10
C ALA A 241 -9.84 -12.70 16.65
N LYS A 242 -11.06 -12.72 17.21
CA LYS A 242 -11.57 -11.58 17.96
C LYS A 242 -10.66 -11.38 19.19
N PRO A 243 -10.15 -10.16 19.46
CA PRO A 243 -9.33 -9.93 20.65
C PRO A 243 -10.12 -10.34 21.88
N THR A 244 -9.56 -11.26 22.66
CA THR A 244 -10.17 -11.68 23.92
C THR A 244 -9.76 -10.64 24.97
N PRO A 245 -10.70 -10.08 25.76
CA PRO A 245 -10.36 -9.16 26.82
C PRO A 245 -9.33 -9.82 27.76
N PRO A 246 -8.28 -9.10 28.20
CA PRO A 246 -7.31 -9.66 29.12
C PRO A 246 -8.03 -10.13 30.40
N ASN A 247 -7.73 -11.36 30.81
CA ASN A 247 -8.24 -11.95 32.04
C ASN A 247 -7.78 -11.09 33.24
N PRO A 248 -8.66 -10.66 34.15
CA PRO A 248 -8.26 -9.88 35.32
C PRO A 248 -7.26 -10.68 36.17
N ALA A 249 -6.10 -10.08 36.41
CA ALA A 249 -5.07 -10.65 37.27
C ALA A 249 -5.59 -10.79 38.71
N PRO A 250 -5.24 -11.88 39.44
CA PRO A 250 -5.63 -12.05 40.83
C PRO A 250 -5.03 -10.95 41.71
N SER A 251 -5.89 -10.33 42.54
CA SER A 251 -5.53 -9.27 43.47
C SER A 251 -4.46 -9.74 44.47
N PRO A 252 -3.33 -9.02 44.62
CA PRO A 252 -2.35 -9.35 45.65
C PRO A 252 -2.89 -9.03 47.06
N LYS A 253 -2.53 -9.88 48.01
CA LYS A 253 -2.82 -9.75 49.45
C LYS A 253 -1.93 -8.65 50.06
N PRO A 254 -2.44 -7.79 50.96
CA PRO A 254 -1.68 -6.67 51.50
C PRO A 254 -0.52 -7.13 52.40
N THR A 255 0.64 -6.51 52.21
CA THR A 255 1.85 -6.63 53.04
C THR A 255 1.98 -5.34 53.88
N PRO A 256 2.34 -5.42 55.17
CA PRO A 256 2.39 -4.23 56.04
C PRO A 256 3.51 -3.25 55.63
N THR A 257 3.18 -1.97 55.74
CA THR A 257 3.98 -0.81 55.32
C THR A 257 5.04 -0.45 56.39
N PRO A 258 6.34 -0.35 56.04
CA PRO A 258 7.33 0.27 56.91
C PRO A 258 7.33 1.81 56.80
N THR A 259 7.65 2.46 57.92
CA THR A 259 7.67 3.90 58.19
C THR A 259 8.68 4.66 57.30
N PRO A 260 8.36 5.88 56.80
CA PRO A 260 9.21 6.61 55.86
C PRO A 260 10.39 7.33 56.53
N THR A 261 11.53 7.31 55.84
CA THR A 261 12.72 8.15 56.05
C THR A 261 12.65 9.36 55.11
N PRO A 262 13.04 10.59 55.51
CA PRO A 262 12.92 11.77 54.66
C PRO A 262 13.86 11.73 53.44
N GLU A 263 13.30 12.06 52.28
CA GLU A 263 13.95 12.10 50.96
C GLU A 263 14.55 13.50 50.69
N PRO A 264 15.77 13.59 50.12
CA PRO A 264 16.40 14.87 49.76
C PRO A 264 15.72 15.54 48.55
N ALA A 265 15.83 16.87 48.50
CA ALA A 265 15.16 17.73 47.52
C ALA A 265 15.53 17.42 46.06
N PRO A 266 14.56 17.45 45.12
CA PRO A 266 14.79 17.09 43.73
C PRO A 266 15.58 18.15 42.95
N THR A 267 16.58 17.69 42.20
CA THR A 267 17.22 18.45 41.12
C THR A 267 16.24 18.61 39.95
N PRO A 268 16.20 19.78 39.28
CA PRO A 268 15.27 20.03 38.18
C PRO A 268 15.56 19.11 36.99
N LYS A 269 14.52 18.38 36.57
CA LYS A 269 14.50 17.55 35.37
C LYS A 269 14.60 18.45 34.12
N PRO A 270 15.45 18.15 33.12
CA PRO A 270 15.50 18.90 31.88
C PRO A 270 14.14 18.82 31.17
N THR A 271 13.61 20.00 30.85
CA THR A 271 12.40 20.18 30.06
C THR A 271 12.60 19.53 28.67
N PRO A 272 11.67 18.70 28.18
CA PRO A 272 11.74 18.21 26.81
C PRO A 272 11.76 19.40 25.87
N THR A 273 12.78 19.46 25.01
CA THR A 273 12.86 20.42 23.92
C THR A 273 11.59 20.27 23.07
N PRO A 274 10.80 21.34 22.84
CA PRO A 274 9.61 21.23 22.02
C PRO A 274 10.01 20.73 20.64
N THR A 275 9.31 19.69 20.15
CA THR A 275 9.29 19.38 18.72
C THR A 275 8.91 20.68 18.00
N PRO A 276 9.75 21.21 17.10
CA PRO A 276 9.38 22.41 16.36
C PRO A 276 8.05 22.14 15.67
N ALA A 277 7.09 23.04 15.88
CA ALA A 277 5.85 23.06 15.13
C ALA A 277 6.20 23.02 13.63
N PRO A 278 5.36 22.38 12.78
CA PRO A 278 5.49 22.55 11.34
C PRO A 278 5.63 24.04 11.06
N SER A 279 6.69 24.41 10.33
CA SER A 279 6.86 25.77 9.81
C SER A 279 5.54 26.20 9.19
N GLU A 280 5.16 27.44 9.44
CA GLU A 280 3.92 28.06 8.93
C GLU A 280 3.67 27.68 7.46
N PRO A 281 2.39 27.50 7.06
CA PRO A 281 2.06 27.27 5.66
C PRO A 281 2.69 28.38 4.79
N PRO A 282 3.14 28.08 3.56
CA PRO A 282 3.68 29.08 2.67
C PRO A 282 2.71 30.24 2.53
N VAL A 283 3.28 31.42 2.38
CA VAL A 283 2.58 32.59 1.87
C VAL A 283 1.94 32.18 0.55
N ASP A 284 0.61 32.25 0.47
CA ASP A 284 -0.15 32.20 -0.78
C ASP A 284 0.25 33.45 -1.58
N ASP A 285 1.27 33.31 -2.43
CA ASP A 285 1.68 34.30 -3.43
C ASP A 285 0.81 34.22 -4.69
N GLY A 286 -0.20 33.35 -4.70
CA GLY A 286 -1.04 33.06 -5.84
C GLY A 286 -0.41 32.10 -6.86
N GLU A 287 0.78 31.54 -6.60
CA GLU A 287 1.39 30.54 -7.47
C GLU A 287 1.11 29.12 -6.98
N PHE A 288 0.62 28.27 -7.90
CA PHE A 288 0.44 26.85 -7.62
C PHE A 288 1.78 26.13 -7.37
N PRO A 289 1.79 25.01 -6.63
CA PRO A 289 3.00 24.23 -6.39
C PRO A 289 3.74 23.84 -7.67
N ASN A 290 5.07 23.93 -7.65
CA ASN A 290 5.95 23.58 -8.75
C ASN A 290 7.33 23.15 -8.19
N ALA A 291 8.27 22.76 -9.06
CA ALA A 291 9.60 22.28 -8.65
C ALA A 291 10.45 23.34 -7.89
N GLY A 292 10.09 24.62 -7.96
CA GLY A 292 10.77 25.71 -7.25
C GLY A 292 10.30 25.94 -5.82
N ASN A 293 9.07 25.51 -5.47
CA ASN A 293 8.46 25.73 -4.15
C ASN A 293 8.00 24.43 -3.45
N THR A 294 8.29 23.27 -4.06
CA THR A 294 8.10 21.94 -3.46
C THR A 294 9.40 21.15 -3.48
N GLY A 295 9.39 19.97 -2.84
CA GLY A 295 10.57 19.12 -2.80
C GLY A 295 11.50 19.49 -1.65
N VAL A 296 12.77 19.08 -1.76
CA VAL A 296 13.76 19.33 -0.71
C VAL A 296 14.14 20.83 -0.72
N PRO A 297 14.11 21.54 0.42
CA PRO A 297 14.47 22.94 0.48
C PRO A 297 15.89 23.17 -0.05
N ALA A 298 16.06 24.20 -0.87
CA ALA A 298 17.36 24.56 -1.42
C ALA A 298 18.41 24.74 -0.30
N GLY A 299 19.60 24.17 -0.50
CA GLY A 299 20.69 24.21 0.49
C GLY A 299 20.62 23.12 1.57
N THR A 300 19.62 22.23 1.55
CA THR A 300 19.58 21.08 2.47
C THR A 300 20.80 20.17 2.26
N ASN A 301 21.56 19.91 3.33
CA ASN A 301 22.67 18.97 3.31
C ASN A 301 22.17 17.52 3.46
N LEU A 302 21.85 16.87 2.33
CA LEU A 302 21.38 15.50 2.32
C LEU A 302 22.49 14.50 2.65
N GLN A 303 22.21 13.59 3.57
CA GLN A 303 23.10 12.50 3.96
C GLN A 303 22.54 11.15 3.54
N PRO A 304 23.37 10.16 3.17
CA PRO A 304 22.88 8.82 2.85
C PRO A 304 22.09 8.21 4.02
N TYR A 305 20.91 7.68 3.75
CA TYR A 305 20.15 6.90 4.72
C TYR A 305 20.64 5.44 4.73
N THR A 306 21.15 5.01 5.88
CA THR A 306 21.67 3.65 6.11
C THR A 306 20.73 2.79 6.97
N GLY A 307 19.59 3.34 7.39
CA GLY A 307 18.61 2.63 8.20
C GLY A 307 17.77 1.61 7.42
N PRO A 308 16.85 0.90 8.11
CA PRO A 308 16.00 -0.10 7.49
C PRO A 308 15.00 0.53 6.52
N LYS A 309 14.63 -0.23 5.48
CA LYS A 309 13.60 0.16 4.51
C LYS A 309 12.18 -0.17 4.99
N THR A 310 12.04 -1.17 5.86
CA THR A 310 10.81 -1.41 6.59
C THR A 310 10.90 -0.70 7.93
N ILE A 311 10.10 0.35 8.12
CA ILE A 311 10.05 1.12 9.36
C ILE A 311 9.03 0.47 10.30
N THR A 312 9.51 -0.06 11.42
CA THR A 312 8.68 -0.76 12.42
C THR A 312 8.63 -0.07 13.77
N GLN A 313 9.39 1.02 13.94
CA GLN A 313 9.42 1.77 15.19
C GLN A 313 8.55 3.02 15.07
N ASP A 314 7.57 3.15 15.97
CA ASP A 314 6.70 4.31 16.05
C ASP A 314 7.50 5.60 16.30
N GLY A 315 7.07 6.70 15.68
CA GLY A 315 7.72 8.00 15.84
C GLY A 315 9.08 8.12 15.14
N THR A 316 9.47 7.17 14.30
CA THR A 316 10.73 7.25 13.53
C THR A 316 10.78 8.54 12.71
N VAL A 317 11.91 9.25 12.75
CA VAL A 317 12.14 10.47 11.96
C VAL A 317 13.28 10.22 10.97
N ILE A 318 13.02 10.48 9.69
CA ILE A 318 14.00 10.52 8.60
C ILE A 318 14.10 11.97 8.13
N ASP A 319 15.22 12.62 8.43
CA ASP A 319 15.41 14.06 8.19
C ASP A 319 16.74 14.32 7.48
N GLY A 320 16.71 15.10 6.40
CA GLY A 320 17.92 15.45 5.65
C GLY A 320 18.56 14.24 4.98
N LYS A 321 17.76 13.28 4.48
CA LYS A 321 18.29 12.00 3.99
C LYS A 321 18.02 11.69 2.53
N THR A 322 18.99 11.05 1.88
CA THR A 322 18.80 10.34 0.60
C THR A 322 18.56 8.86 0.86
N VAL A 323 17.35 8.40 0.57
CA VAL A 323 16.90 7.02 0.73
C VAL A 323 16.91 6.34 -0.64
N ASN A 324 17.87 5.44 -0.88
CA ASN A 324 17.88 4.60 -2.09
C ASN A 324 17.03 3.34 -1.88
N GLY A 325 15.89 3.23 -2.56
CA GLY A 325 14.91 2.15 -2.42
C GLY A 325 13.66 2.54 -1.62
N SER A 326 12.61 1.73 -1.74
CA SER A 326 11.28 2.01 -1.18
C SER A 326 11.20 1.85 0.34
N LEU A 327 10.47 2.75 1.00
CA LEU A 327 10.09 2.67 2.41
C LEU A 327 8.74 1.97 2.58
N ILE A 328 8.71 0.95 3.43
CA ILE A 328 7.49 0.26 3.88
C ILE A 328 7.23 0.68 5.32
N ILE A 329 6.13 1.39 5.56
CA ILE A 329 5.76 1.92 6.87
C ILE A 329 4.85 0.93 7.59
N ARG A 330 5.40 0.29 8.62
CA ARG A 330 4.72 -0.61 9.56
C ARG A 330 4.82 -0.07 11.00
N ALA A 331 4.64 1.24 11.13
CA ALA A 331 4.74 1.99 12.37
C ALA A 331 3.78 3.18 12.36
N ALA A 332 3.40 3.67 13.53
CA ALA A 332 2.63 4.88 13.70
C ALA A 332 3.54 6.12 13.75
N ASN A 333 3.03 7.25 13.27
CA ASN A 333 3.62 8.59 13.43
C ASN A 333 5.05 8.71 12.89
N VAL A 334 5.36 8.02 11.79
CA VAL A 334 6.67 8.19 11.11
C VAL A 334 6.71 9.55 10.43
N THR A 335 7.83 10.27 10.55
CA THR A 335 8.04 11.54 9.86
C THR A 335 9.20 11.41 8.87
N VAL A 336 8.98 11.82 7.63
CA VAL A 336 10.02 12.02 6.63
C VAL A 336 10.03 13.50 6.28
N ARG A 337 11.17 14.18 6.38
CA ARG A 337 11.26 15.60 6.01
C ARG A 337 12.61 15.95 5.40
N ASN A 338 12.66 17.00 4.59
CA ASN A 338 13.90 17.48 3.96
C ASN A 338 14.67 16.35 3.27
N SER A 339 13.98 15.38 2.67
CA SER A 339 14.56 14.11 2.26
C SER A 339 14.20 13.75 0.82
N VAL A 340 15.07 12.97 0.18
CA VAL A 340 14.81 12.37 -1.14
C VAL A 340 14.62 10.87 -0.98
N ILE A 341 13.53 10.34 -1.51
CA ILE A 341 13.28 8.91 -1.62
C ILE A 341 13.41 8.51 -3.09
N ASN A 342 14.51 7.85 -3.45
CA ASN A 342 14.69 7.21 -4.75
C ASN A 342 14.01 5.83 -4.73
N GLY A 343 12.68 5.86 -4.75
CA GLY A 343 11.81 4.70 -4.57
C GLY A 343 10.37 5.13 -4.30
N THR A 344 9.67 4.39 -3.45
CA THR A 344 8.29 4.67 -3.04
C THR A 344 8.19 4.72 -1.52
N ILE A 345 7.13 5.29 -0.97
CA ILE A 345 6.81 5.21 0.47
C ILE A 345 5.36 4.80 0.65
N ALA A 346 5.13 3.71 1.39
CA ALA A 346 3.77 3.26 1.62
C ALA A 346 3.49 2.60 2.96
N THR A 347 2.28 2.81 3.48
CA THR A 347 1.62 1.93 4.46
C THR A 347 0.92 0.76 3.77
N ASP A 348 0.60 -0.30 4.52
CA ASP A 348 -0.32 -1.35 4.08
C ASP A 348 -1.75 -0.79 3.92
N GLU A 349 -2.41 -1.07 2.80
CA GLU A 349 -3.77 -0.60 2.46
C GLU A 349 -4.85 -1.00 3.48
N ASN A 350 -4.61 -2.07 4.24
CA ASN A 350 -5.50 -2.57 5.28
C ASN A 350 -5.10 -2.13 6.69
N SER A 351 -4.04 -1.30 6.82
CA SER A 351 -3.60 -0.85 8.12
C SER A 351 -4.65 0.02 8.80
N THR A 352 -4.79 -0.17 10.12
CA THR A 352 -5.65 0.64 10.99
C THR A 352 -4.86 1.48 11.99
N GLY A 353 -3.53 1.39 11.98
CA GLY A 353 -2.68 2.07 12.96
C GLY A 353 -1.33 2.57 12.44
N TYR A 354 -0.94 2.22 11.21
CA TYR A 354 0.27 2.79 10.61
C TYR A 354 -0.05 4.15 10.02
N SER A 355 0.89 5.08 10.16
CA SER A 355 0.77 6.43 9.63
C SER A 355 2.14 7.03 9.38
N PHE A 356 2.21 7.93 8.39
CA PHE A 356 3.40 8.74 8.19
C PHE A 356 3.04 10.15 7.70
N THR A 357 3.94 11.07 7.98
CA THR A 357 3.92 12.43 7.44
C THR A 357 5.19 12.62 6.61
N ILE A 358 5.05 13.15 5.40
CA ILE A 358 6.14 13.53 4.53
C ILE A 358 6.03 15.02 4.17
N VAL A 359 7.10 15.78 4.42
CA VAL A 359 7.10 17.25 4.26
C VAL A 359 8.38 17.71 3.59
N ASP A 360 8.32 18.72 2.71
CA ASP A 360 9.53 19.35 2.16
C ASP A 360 10.51 18.30 1.59
N SER A 361 9.99 17.37 0.79
CA SER A 361 10.70 16.16 0.40
C SER A 361 10.38 15.78 -1.03
N GLU A 362 11.22 14.94 -1.61
CA GLU A 362 11.01 14.41 -2.96
C GLU A 362 10.81 12.89 -2.94
N VAL A 363 9.91 12.40 -3.77
CA VAL A 363 9.75 10.97 -4.06
C VAL A 363 9.96 10.73 -5.55
N ARG A 364 11.04 10.01 -5.87
CA ARG A 364 11.47 9.72 -7.23
C ARG A 364 11.34 8.21 -7.48
N VAL A 365 10.24 7.81 -8.09
CA VAL A 365 9.91 6.39 -8.30
C VAL A 365 10.81 5.75 -9.35
N GLY A 366 11.22 6.55 -10.34
CA GLY A 366 12.00 6.14 -11.51
C GLY A 366 11.13 5.74 -12.70
N ASP A 367 11.79 5.34 -13.79
CA ASP A 367 11.16 4.94 -15.05
C ASP A 367 10.68 3.48 -14.98
N ARG A 368 9.60 3.25 -14.25
CA ARG A 368 9.01 1.94 -13.99
C ARG A 368 7.59 2.07 -13.46
N GLU A 369 6.84 0.98 -13.51
CA GLU A 369 5.60 0.88 -12.73
C GLU A 369 5.83 1.01 -11.21
N GLY A 370 4.93 1.74 -10.57
CA GLY A 370 4.96 1.99 -9.14
C GLY A 370 4.07 3.15 -8.74
N THR A 371 3.57 3.08 -7.50
CA THR A 371 2.94 4.22 -6.84
C THR A 371 3.95 4.91 -5.93
N GLY A 372 4.18 6.21 -6.11
CA GLY A 372 5.14 6.98 -5.31
C GLY A 372 4.80 7.01 -3.83
N ILE A 373 3.61 7.49 -3.48
CA ILE A 373 3.15 7.61 -2.08
C ILE A 373 1.80 6.90 -1.88
N GLY A 374 1.67 6.12 -0.81
CA GLY A 374 0.38 5.51 -0.43
C GLY A 374 0.39 4.89 0.97
N ALA A 375 -0.57 4.07 1.37
CA ALA A 375 -1.91 4.08 0.81
C ALA A 375 -2.92 4.64 1.83
N VAL A 376 -2.70 4.44 3.14
CA VAL A 376 -3.62 4.92 4.19
C VAL A 376 -2.92 5.76 5.26
N ASN A 377 -3.69 6.66 5.89
CA ASN A 377 -3.30 7.46 7.06
C ASN A 377 -1.99 8.22 6.86
N PHE A 378 -1.89 8.97 5.76
CA PHE A 378 -0.67 9.72 5.47
C PHE A 378 -0.94 11.20 5.25
N THR A 379 0.07 12.01 5.58
CA THR A 379 0.06 13.46 5.36
C THR A 379 1.22 13.83 4.45
N VAL A 380 0.95 14.65 3.44
CA VAL A 380 1.91 15.15 2.46
C VAL A 380 1.82 16.67 2.43
N LEU A 381 2.95 17.36 2.55
CA LEU A 381 3.01 18.81 2.48
C LEU A 381 4.25 19.27 1.72
N ARG A 382 4.09 20.04 0.64
CA ARG A 382 5.21 20.57 -0.17
C ARG A 382 6.15 19.49 -0.69
N VAL A 383 5.57 18.38 -1.14
CA VAL A 383 6.33 17.25 -1.67
C VAL A 383 6.25 17.25 -3.19
N GLU A 384 7.39 17.00 -3.82
CA GLU A 384 7.46 16.73 -5.26
C GLU A 384 7.51 15.23 -5.51
N VAL A 385 6.66 14.72 -6.40
CA VAL A 385 6.65 13.30 -6.78
C VAL A 385 6.82 13.14 -8.28
N THR A 386 7.78 12.30 -8.69
CA THR A 386 8.11 12.01 -10.08
C THR A 386 8.31 10.53 -10.36
N GLY A 387 8.12 10.12 -11.61
CA GLY A 387 8.19 8.74 -12.07
C GLY A 387 7.00 7.89 -11.61
N GLY A 388 7.05 6.58 -11.88
CA GLY A 388 5.94 5.69 -11.57
C GLY A 388 4.77 5.87 -12.55
N ASN A 389 3.83 4.91 -12.59
CA ASN A 389 2.55 5.15 -13.26
C ASN A 389 1.58 5.93 -12.38
N ARG A 390 1.86 6.04 -11.08
CA ARG A 390 1.00 6.79 -10.18
C ARG A 390 1.82 7.56 -9.17
N SER A 391 1.66 8.87 -9.11
CA SER A 391 2.39 9.65 -8.13
C SER A 391 1.90 9.38 -6.72
N MET A 392 0.58 9.44 -6.48
CA MET A 392 0.02 9.12 -5.17
C MET A 392 -1.26 8.29 -5.27
N ASN A 393 -1.43 7.34 -4.34
CA ASN A 393 -2.69 6.61 -4.13
C ASN A 393 -3.21 6.92 -2.73
N CYS A 394 -4.17 7.85 -2.64
CA CYS A 394 -4.91 8.06 -1.42
C CYS A 394 -6.01 7.01 -1.29
N TRP A 395 -5.67 5.85 -0.73
CA TRP A 395 -6.65 4.79 -0.50
C TRP A 395 -7.63 5.18 0.61
N LYS A 396 -7.14 5.57 1.80
CA LYS A 396 -7.97 6.02 2.93
C LYS A 396 -7.28 7.06 3.83
N ASN A 397 -8.03 8.05 4.30
CA ASN A 397 -7.60 8.99 5.35
C ASN A 397 -6.27 9.70 5.04
N CYS A 398 -6.19 10.40 3.91
CA CYS A 398 -4.98 11.12 3.52
C CYS A 398 -5.18 12.63 3.58
N ASP A 399 -4.12 13.36 3.84
CA ASP A 399 -4.10 14.83 3.78
C ASP A 399 -2.95 15.27 2.87
N ILE A 400 -3.26 15.64 1.64
CA ILE A 400 -2.28 15.99 0.60
C ILE A 400 -2.41 17.48 0.31
N ARG A 401 -1.36 18.24 0.62
CA ARG A 401 -1.37 19.69 0.52
C ARG A 401 -0.16 20.27 -0.17
N ASP A 402 -0.39 21.35 -0.91
CA ASP A 402 0.64 22.24 -1.45
C ASP A 402 1.77 21.48 -2.15
N SER A 403 1.44 20.36 -2.80
CA SER A 403 2.40 19.40 -3.36
C SER A 403 2.30 19.37 -4.88
N TYR A 404 3.38 18.91 -5.51
CA TYR A 404 3.53 18.87 -6.96
C TYR A 404 3.74 17.43 -7.43
N VAL A 405 2.88 16.95 -8.33
CA VAL A 405 3.05 15.64 -8.97
C VAL A 405 3.10 15.78 -10.48
N HIS A 406 4.11 15.16 -11.11
CA HIS A 406 4.37 15.23 -12.55
C HIS A 406 5.38 14.16 -12.97
N GLY A 407 5.75 14.12 -14.25
CA GLY A 407 6.80 13.27 -14.78
C GLY A 407 6.56 11.78 -14.59
N GLN A 408 5.33 11.30 -14.80
CA GLN A 408 5.05 9.86 -14.76
C GLN A 408 5.83 9.12 -15.85
N PHE A 409 6.12 7.84 -15.60
CA PHE A 409 6.96 7.05 -16.50
C PHE A 409 6.27 6.80 -17.85
N ARG A 410 7.07 6.49 -18.88
CA ARG A 410 6.55 6.11 -20.19
C ARG A 410 6.50 4.60 -20.29
N ASP A 411 5.31 4.01 -20.28
CA ASP A 411 5.18 2.58 -20.56
C ASP A 411 5.33 2.29 -22.07
N GLU A 412 6.49 1.76 -22.46
CA GLU A 412 6.73 1.36 -23.84
C GLU A 412 5.91 0.13 -24.27
N THR A 413 5.33 -0.63 -23.33
CA THR A 413 4.51 -1.80 -23.66
C THR A 413 3.10 -1.44 -24.13
N GLY A 414 2.64 -0.22 -23.81
CA GLY A 414 1.33 0.26 -24.22
C GLY A 414 0.17 -0.31 -23.38
N VAL A 415 0.43 -0.72 -22.13
CA VAL A 415 -0.51 -1.43 -21.24
C VAL A 415 -0.85 -0.65 -19.97
N ALA A 416 0.12 0.05 -19.39
CA ALA A 416 -0.04 0.75 -18.13
C ALA A 416 -0.81 2.06 -18.33
N HIS A 417 -1.77 2.31 -17.45
CA HIS A 417 -2.46 3.59 -17.37
C HIS A 417 -1.87 4.45 -16.27
N GLU A 418 -1.45 5.65 -16.63
CA GLU A 418 -0.83 6.59 -15.72
C GLU A 418 -1.82 7.58 -15.11
N SER A 419 -1.47 8.08 -13.92
CA SER A 419 -2.26 9.08 -13.20
C SER A 419 -1.42 9.88 -12.21
N GLY A 420 -1.83 11.11 -11.91
CA GLY A 420 -1.20 11.90 -10.85
C GLY A 420 -1.59 11.36 -9.47
N ILE A 421 -2.78 11.74 -8.99
CA ILE A 421 -3.32 11.29 -7.70
C ILE A 421 -4.55 10.42 -7.94
N ARG A 422 -4.62 9.29 -7.24
CA ARG A 422 -5.85 8.48 -7.11
C ARG A 422 -6.52 8.76 -5.78
N MET A 423 -7.81 9.09 -5.81
CA MET A 423 -8.64 9.26 -4.63
C MET A 423 -9.50 8.03 -4.33
N GLY A 424 -9.52 7.65 -3.06
CA GLY A 424 -10.29 6.56 -2.48
C GLY A 424 -11.31 7.10 -1.49
N ALA A 425 -11.01 7.09 -0.19
CA ALA A 425 -11.98 7.52 0.82
C ALA A 425 -11.42 8.39 1.96
N GLY A 426 -12.23 9.34 2.45
CA GLY A 426 -11.95 10.09 3.69
C GLY A 426 -10.74 11.01 3.63
N GLY A 427 -10.40 11.50 2.43
CA GLY A 427 -9.16 12.23 2.17
C GLY A 427 -9.36 13.70 1.80
N LYS A 428 -8.26 14.47 1.90
CA LYS A 428 -8.17 15.87 1.49
C LYS A 428 -7.03 16.03 0.48
N ILE A 429 -7.31 16.73 -0.61
CA ILE A 429 -6.39 17.07 -1.68
C ILE A 429 -6.56 18.58 -1.89
N ILE A 430 -5.67 19.38 -1.29
CA ILE A 430 -5.85 20.84 -1.17
C ILE A 430 -4.63 21.57 -1.71
N GLY A 431 -4.81 22.56 -2.58
CA GLY A 431 -3.72 23.47 -2.96
C GLY A 431 -2.61 22.84 -3.79
N ASN A 432 -2.83 21.69 -4.43
CA ASN A 432 -1.79 20.94 -5.14
C ASN A 432 -1.70 21.32 -6.62
N THR A 433 -0.56 21.08 -7.24
CA THR A 433 -0.46 20.94 -8.70
C THR A 433 -0.41 19.48 -9.07
N ILE A 434 -1.40 19.04 -9.84
CA ILE A 434 -1.61 17.64 -10.18
C ILE A 434 -1.54 17.50 -11.69
N ILE A 435 -0.46 16.90 -12.18
CA ILE A 435 -0.23 16.67 -13.61
C ILE A 435 0.04 15.19 -13.85
N CYS A 436 -0.66 14.65 -14.84
CA CYS A 436 -0.21 13.47 -15.54
C CYS A 436 0.22 13.83 -16.96
N ASP A 437 1.49 13.61 -17.25
CA ASP A 437 2.18 13.95 -18.49
C ASP A 437 2.88 12.75 -19.14
N ALA A 438 2.56 11.52 -18.69
CA ALA A 438 3.03 10.29 -19.29
C ALA A 438 2.66 10.25 -20.78
N PRO A 439 3.63 10.09 -21.69
CA PRO A 439 3.33 10.07 -23.11
C PRO A 439 2.38 8.93 -23.49
N ASP A 440 1.45 9.19 -24.41
CA ASP A 440 0.62 8.12 -24.96
C ASP A 440 1.47 7.14 -25.78
N VAL A 441 1.25 5.85 -25.55
CA VAL A 441 1.90 4.75 -26.27
C VAL A 441 0.85 3.73 -26.69
N PRO A 442 0.71 3.42 -28.00
CA PRO A 442 -0.21 2.37 -28.44
C PRO A 442 0.13 1.00 -27.82
N PRO A 443 -0.86 0.14 -27.55
CA PRO A 443 -2.27 0.31 -27.91
C PRO A 443 -3.08 1.20 -26.95
N ASP A 444 -2.73 1.32 -25.66
CA ASP A 444 -3.59 1.98 -24.67
C ASP A 444 -2.85 2.57 -23.44
N ALA A 445 -1.52 2.73 -23.47
CA ALA A 445 -0.81 3.40 -22.38
C ALA A 445 -0.85 4.92 -22.51
N GLY A 446 -0.67 5.59 -21.38
CA GLY A 446 -0.72 7.04 -21.25
C GLY A 446 -1.61 7.47 -20.10
N CYS A 447 -1.67 8.80 -19.93
CA CYS A 447 -2.43 9.37 -18.85
C CYS A 447 -3.93 9.13 -19.00
N SER A 448 -4.49 8.47 -18.00
CA SER A 448 -5.94 8.44 -17.86
C SER A 448 -6.47 9.76 -17.31
N ALA A 449 -5.85 10.25 -16.22
CA ALA A 449 -6.17 11.54 -15.63
C ALA A 449 -5.12 12.01 -14.63
N SER A 450 -5.04 13.34 -14.45
CA SER A 450 -4.30 13.96 -13.35
C SER A 450 -4.90 13.53 -12.00
N LEU A 451 -6.22 13.49 -11.88
CA LEU A 451 -6.91 13.04 -10.66
C LEU A 451 -7.93 11.92 -10.94
N THR A 452 -7.71 10.73 -10.38
CA THR A 452 -8.54 9.55 -10.69
C THR A 452 -9.42 9.10 -9.52
N GLY A 453 -10.66 8.70 -9.83
CA GLY A 453 -11.61 8.09 -8.90
C GLY A 453 -12.53 7.13 -9.66
N TYR A 454 -12.18 5.84 -9.73
CA TYR A 454 -12.82 4.87 -10.64
C TYR A 454 -13.84 3.93 -10.00
N GLY A 455 -13.87 3.77 -8.67
CA GLY A 455 -14.78 2.79 -8.05
C GLY A 455 -14.50 1.30 -8.38
N ASP A 456 -13.28 0.92 -8.79
CA ASP A 456 -12.97 -0.49 -9.14
C ASP A 456 -12.99 -1.45 -7.94
N PHE A 457 -12.42 -1.01 -6.82
CA PHE A 457 -12.08 -1.89 -5.69
C PHE A 457 -12.81 -1.50 -4.39
N ALA A 458 -13.26 -0.25 -4.30
CA ALA A 458 -14.06 0.31 -3.22
C ALA A 458 -14.75 1.59 -3.72
N ALA A 459 -15.81 2.00 -3.02
CA ALA A 459 -16.48 3.26 -3.29
C ALA A 459 -15.53 4.44 -3.06
N VAL A 460 -15.55 5.41 -3.97
CA VAL A 460 -14.88 6.71 -3.77
C VAL A 460 -15.81 7.58 -2.93
N GLN A 461 -15.39 8.04 -1.76
CA GLN A 461 -16.30 8.80 -0.90
C GLN A 461 -15.59 9.71 0.10
N ASP A 462 -16.31 10.69 0.65
CA ASP A 462 -15.80 11.56 1.72
C ASP A 462 -14.49 12.27 1.33
N MET A 463 -14.44 12.83 0.12
CA MET A 463 -13.24 13.46 -0.46
C MET A 463 -13.42 14.97 -0.57
N GLU A 464 -12.40 15.73 -0.16
CA GLU A 464 -12.31 17.17 -0.39
C GLU A 464 -11.20 17.48 -1.37
N ILE A 465 -11.56 18.04 -2.52
CA ILE A 465 -10.65 18.43 -3.60
C ILE A 465 -10.81 19.94 -3.75
N ARG A 466 -9.88 20.70 -3.16
CA ARG A 466 -10.02 22.16 -3.09
C ARG A 466 -8.78 22.93 -3.54
N GLY A 467 -8.98 23.96 -4.38
CA GLY A 467 -7.91 24.92 -4.67
C GLY A 467 -6.72 24.30 -5.39
N ASN A 468 -6.90 23.18 -6.10
CA ASN A 468 -5.81 22.54 -6.83
C ASN A 468 -5.74 23.07 -8.26
N LEU A 469 -4.54 23.10 -8.84
CA LEU A 469 -4.34 23.09 -10.27
C LEU A 469 -4.39 21.64 -10.77
N ILE A 470 -5.41 21.32 -11.55
CA ILE A 470 -5.55 20.03 -12.22
C ILE A 470 -5.09 20.23 -13.67
N GLY A 471 -3.86 19.81 -13.94
CA GLY A 471 -3.17 20.02 -15.20
C GLY A 471 -3.71 19.16 -16.33
N ALA A 472 -3.56 19.67 -17.55
CA ALA A 472 -3.97 19.00 -18.76
C ALA A 472 -3.15 17.72 -18.96
N THR A 473 -3.84 16.63 -19.27
CA THR A 473 -3.21 15.33 -19.48
C THR A 473 -2.89 15.08 -20.95
N THR A 474 -2.01 14.12 -21.20
CA THR A 474 -1.69 13.61 -22.54
C THR A 474 -2.84 12.80 -23.15
N GLY A 475 -3.63 12.11 -22.32
CA GLY A 475 -4.81 11.34 -22.72
C GLY A 475 -6.03 11.60 -21.82
N GLY A 476 -7.13 10.88 -22.07
CA GLY A 476 -8.27 10.80 -21.15
C GLY A 476 -8.95 12.13 -20.77
N PHE A 477 -9.38 12.22 -19.51
CA PHE A 477 -9.94 13.41 -18.86
C PHE A 477 -8.96 13.94 -17.82
N CYS A 478 -9.12 15.17 -17.35
CA CYS A 478 -8.31 15.63 -16.22
C CYS A 478 -8.72 15.04 -14.87
N ALA A 479 -9.99 14.68 -14.71
CA ALA A 479 -10.51 14.11 -13.48
C ALA A 479 -11.56 13.00 -13.71
N TYR A 480 -11.64 12.07 -12.77
CA TYR A 480 -12.72 11.08 -12.67
C TYR A 480 -13.41 11.22 -11.30
N GLY A 481 -14.73 11.35 -11.31
CA GLY A 481 -15.53 11.77 -10.16
C GLY A 481 -15.99 10.66 -9.21
N GLY A 482 -15.71 9.39 -9.47
CA GLY A 482 -16.07 8.27 -8.59
C GLY A 482 -17.23 7.40 -9.07
N SER A 483 -18.13 7.93 -9.89
CA SER A 483 -19.37 7.26 -10.35
C SER A 483 -19.19 6.53 -11.69
N SER A 484 -18.01 5.95 -11.94
CA SER A 484 -17.65 5.39 -13.25
C SER A 484 -18.55 4.24 -13.69
N GLY A 485 -19.30 4.42 -14.78
CA GLY A 485 -20.22 3.41 -15.29
C GLY A 485 -19.56 2.04 -15.49
N GLY A 486 -20.25 0.97 -15.05
CA GLY A 486 -19.77 -0.42 -15.22
C GLY A 486 -18.73 -0.89 -14.20
N LYS A 487 -18.36 -0.06 -13.21
CA LYS A 487 -17.45 -0.46 -12.12
C LYS A 487 -18.22 -0.99 -10.89
N PRO A 488 -17.65 -1.92 -10.10
CA PRO A 488 -18.43 -2.61 -9.06
C PRO A 488 -18.89 -1.75 -7.89
N TYR A 489 -18.28 -0.57 -7.67
CA TYR A 489 -18.56 0.28 -6.50
C TYR A 489 -19.01 1.71 -6.85
N SER A 490 -19.42 1.95 -8.10
CA SER A 490 -19.82 3.28 -8.59
C SER A 490 -21.04 3.84 -7.86
N ASP A 491 -22.00 2.98 -7.52
CA ASP A 491 -23.22 3.38 -6.78
C ASP A 491 -22.92 3.86 -5.34
N GLY A 492 -21.71 3.59 -4.84
CA GLY A 492 -21.27 4.03 -3.53
C GLY A 492 -20.63 5.42 -3.51
N ALA A 493 -20.50 6.08 -4.66
CA ALA A 493 -19.88 7.40 -4.74
C ALA A 493 -20.73 8.47 -4.04
N ARG A 494 -20.13 9.20 -3.09
CA ARG A 494 -20.83 10.23 -2.29
C ARG A 494 -19.86 11.12 -1.54
N ASP A 495 -20.33 12.30 -1.13
CA ASP A 495 -19.55 13.23 -0.31
C ASP A 495 -18.22 13.63 -0.97
N ILE A 496 -18.18 13.70 -2.31
CA ILE A 496 -17.02 14.11 -3.12
C ILE A 496 -17.20 15.57 -3.52
N ARG A 497 -16.29 16.42 -3.06
CA ARG A 497 -16.43 17.88 -3.18
C ARG A 497 -15.28 18.49 -3.96
N PHE A 498 -15.54 18.92 -5.18
CA PHE A 498 -14.64 19.71 -6.03
C PHE A 498 -14.95 21.20 -5.84
N ILE A 499 -14.08 21.91 -5.14
CA ILE A 499 -14.29 23.30 -4.72
C ILE A 499 -13.11 24.17 -5.19
N ASP A 500 -13.38 25.25 -5.92
CA ASP A 500 -12.39 26.28 -6.27
C ASP A 500 -11.12 25.74 -6.95
N ASN A 501 -11.21 24.65 -7.72
CA ASN A 501 -10.07 24.12 -8.47
C ASN A 501 -9.90 24.84 -9.81
N THR A 502 -8.66 24.94 -10.27
CA THR A 502 -8.31 25.42 -11.60
C THR A 502 -8.00 24.24 -12.52
N PHE A 503 -8.68 24.14 -13.65
CA PHE A 503 -8.44 23.13 -14.68
C PHE A 503 -7.66 23.75 -15.83
N GLN A 504 -6.57 23.11 -16.26
CA GLN A 504 -5.76 23.60 -17.37
C GLN A 504 -6.30 23.07 -18.71
N ARG A 505 -6.34 23.92 -19.75
CA ARG A 505 -6.59 23.43 -21.11
C ARG A 505 -5.29 22.99 -21.76
N GLY A 506 -5.31 21.78 -22.33
CA GLY A 506 -4.25 21.24 -23.16
C GLY A 506 -4.32 21.75 -24.59
N LYS A 507 -3.48 21.18 -25.46
CA LYS A 507 -3.38 21.54 -26.89
C LYS A 507 -4.68 21.37 -27.68
N THR A 508 -5.61 20.57 -27.18
CA THR A 508 -6.94 20.31 -27.74
C THR A 508 -7.96 21.40 -27.40
N GLY A 509 -7.61 22.37 -26.56
CA GLY A 509 -8.57 23.32 -25.97
C GLY A 509 -9.46 22.69 -24.89
N GLN A 510 -9.19 21.44 -24.50
CA GLN A 510 -9.85 20.72 -23.42
C GLN A 510 -8.82 20.32 -22.36
N CYS A 511 -9.29 19.92 -21.19
CA CYS A 511 -8.45 19.24 -20.20
C CYS A 511 -8.30 17.77 -20.64
N GLY A 512 -7.09 17.33 -20.99
CA GLY A 512 -6.92 16.03 -21.66
C GLY A 512 -7.55 16.00 -23.06
N PHE A 513 -7.98 14.81 -23.51
CA PHE A 513 -8.67 14.64 -24.79
C PHE A 513 -10.16 14.89 -24.73
N TRP A 514 -10.78 14.68 -23.56
CA TRP A 514 -12.25 14.63 -23.46
C TRP A 514 -12.87 15.70 -22.56
N GLY A 515 -12.09 16.29 -21.65
CA GLY A 515 -12.59 17.38 -20.82
C GLY A 515 -12.15 17.37 -19.36
N PRO A 516 -12.67 18.33 -18.57
CA PRO A 516 -12.20 18.60 -17.22
C PRO A 516 -12.45 17.43 -16.27
N ILE A 517 -13.62 16.78 -16.36
CA ILE A 517 -14.00 15.70 -15.47
C ILE A 517 -15.01 14.79 -16.18
N THR A 518 -14.99 13.49 -15.87
CA THR A 518 -16.06 12.53 -16.17
C THR A 518 -16.48 11.81 -14.90
N ASP A 519 -17.58 11.06 -14.95
CA ASP A 519 -18.00 10.15 -13.87
C ASP A 519 -18.24 10.85 -12.53
N PHE A 520 -18.64 12.12 -12.58
CA PHE A 520 -19.03 12.87 -11.40
C PHE A 520 -20.55 12.98 -11.37
N ASP A 521 -21.21 12.13 -10.57
CA ASP A 521 -22.65 12.26 -10.36
C ASP A 521 -22.96 13.46 -9.46
N SER A 522 -23.39 14.55 -10.10
CA SER A 522 -23.83 15.77 -9.41
C SER A 522 -25.12 15.60 -8.59
N GLY A 523 -25.87 14.50 -8.81
CA GLY A 523 -27.04 14.13 -8.02
C GLY A 523 -26.72 13.20 -6.84
N ALA A 524 -25.51 12.66 -6.75
CA ALA A 524 -25.15 11.76 -5.66
C ALA A 524 -25.09 12.51 -4.31
N PRO A 525 -25.45 11.84 -3.19
CA PRO A 525 -25.52 12.49 -1.88
C PRO A 525 -24.18 13.15 -1.49
N GLY A 526 -24.25 14.42 -1.07
CA GLY A 526 -23.08 15.15 -0.56
C GLY A 526 -22.04 15.55 -1.60
N ASN A 527 -22.22 15.16 -2.88
CA ASN A 527 -21.34 15.61 -3.94
C ASN A 527 -21.51 17.12 -4.18
N VAL A 528 -20.39 17.82 -4.37
CA VAL A 528 -20.39 19.28 -4.59
C VAL A 528 -19.45 19.62 -5.73
N TRP A 529 -19.96 20.45 -6.65
CA TRP A 529 -19.17 21.13 -7.66
C TRP A 529 -19.36 22.64 -7.50
N GLN A 530 -18.32 23.34 -7.06
CA GLN A 530 -18.41 24.76 -6.73
C GLN A 530 -17.14 25.50 -7.12
N GLY A 531 -17.27 26.68 -7.73
CA GLY A 531 -16.16 27.61 -7.93
C GLY A 531 -15.02 27.12 -8.84
N ASN A 532 -15.16 25.96 -9.47
CA ASN A 532 -14.13 25.44 -10.37
C ASN A 532 -14.06 26.27 -11.66
N VAL A 533 -12.85 26.66 -12.04
CA VAL A 533 -12.56 27.53 -13.19
C VAL A 533 -11.51 26.91 -14.09
N TRP A 534 -11.46 27.38 -15.32
CA TRP A 534 -10.37 27.13 -16.25
C TRP A 534 -9.19 28.04 -15.91
N ASP A 535 -8.02 27.72 -16.46
CA ASP A 535 -6.80 28.53 -16.37
C ASP A 535 -6.94 29.98 -16.85
N ASP A 536 -7.93 30.28 -17.70
CA ASP A 536 -8.31 31.65 -18.09
C ASP A 536 -9.33 32.33 -17.15
N GLY A 537 -9.69 31.67 -16.04
CA GLY A 537 -10.67 32.13 -15.06
C GLY A 537 -12.13 31.89 -15.42
N THR A 538 -12.43 31.30 -16.59
CA THR A 538 -13.82 31.02 -16.98
C THR A 538 -14.41 29.83 -16.21
N PRO A 539 -15.72 29.80 -15.88
CA PRO A 539 -16.30 28.69 -15.12
C PRO A 539 -16.21 27.33 -15.84
N VAL A 540 -15.89 26.28 -15.09
CA VAL A 540 -15.93 24.89 -15.55
C VAL A 540 -17.26 24.26 -15.13
N LYS A 541 -17.97 23.64 -16.07
CA LYS A 541 -19.15 22.82 -15.76
C LYS A 541 -18.72 21.38 -15.44
N PRO A 542 -19.37 20.70 -14.48
CA PRO A 542 -19.17 19.27 -14.35
C PRO A 542 -19.69 18.59 -15.62
N SER A 543 -19.00 17.56 -16.07
CA SER A 543 -19.50 16.67 -17.11
C SER A 543 -19.88 15.34 -16.46
N ASN A 544 -21.14 14.94 -16.66
CA ASN A 544 -21.74 13.75 -16.07
C ASN A 544 -21.52 12.55 -16.98
#